data_AF-A0A9D6Q2B2-F1
#
_entry.id   AF-A0A9D6Q2B2-F1
#
_cell.length_a   1.000
_cell.length_b   1.000
_cell.length_c   1.000
_cell.angle_alpha   90.00
_cell.angle_beta   90.00
_cell.angle_gamma   90.00
#
_symmetry.space_group_name_H-M   'P 1'
#
loop_
_entity.id
_entity.type
_entity.pdbx_description
1 polymer ?
#
loop_
_entity_poly.entity_id
_entity_poly.type
_entity_poly.pdbx_seq_one_letter_code
_entity_poly.pdbx_strand_id
1 'polypeptide(L)'
;MRLILILFLLAGAGFLCGCAADRRQAAEIFGNMTYYVGNEHFAEPATLRECAYFSPFLKVYYENKFVYGDFNHDGLKDAAVITVENTGGNADWYILNFLINDGKTFIHKARRELDDRAIIRGIGQEEGKVYIDMYIHQEGDCRGGPTKHVKNVYEYTGPDTFGLEKEMWKNDPSFYKPKNGFVPDETTAIKIAEAILTAVYGEQKVNEQRPFSADSFMDIWTVRGSSKCSGVKQCSNKGLIIGIQQADGKILSISHEN
;
A
#
# COMPACT_ATOMS: atom_id res chain seq x y z
N MET A 1 -36.10 18.26 -5.14
CA MET A 1 -35.38 16.99 -4.86
C MET A 1 -34.06 17.36 -4.20
N ARG A 2 -33.73 16.74 -3.06
CA ARG A 2 -33.02 17.32 -1.89
C ARG A 2 -31.62 17.92 -2.16
N LEU A 3 -31.46 19.18 -1.79
CA LEU A 3 -30.20 19.89 -1.58
C LEU A 3 -29.76 19.59 -0.12
N ILE A 4 -28.61 18.96 0.09
CA ILE A 4 -28.04 18.79 1.43
C ILE A 4 -27.07 19.95 1.68
N LEU A 5 -27.50 20.92 2.49
CA LEU A 5 -26.69 21.98 3.05
C LEU A 5 -25.91 21.40 4.23
N ILE A 6 -24.58 21.33 4.17
CA ILE A 6 -23.76 21.05 5.34
C ILE A 6 -23.46 22.39 6.02
N LEU A 7 -24.08 22.57 7.18
CA LEU A 7 -23.97 23.77 8.01
C LEU A 7 -22.72 23.65 8.91
N PHE A 8 -21.74 24.54 8.74
CA PHE A 8 -20.69 24.76 9.73
C PHE A 8 -21.27 25.61 10.87
N LEU A 9 -21.41 25.03 12.06
CA LEU A 9 -21.71 25.76 13.29
C LEU A 9 -20.46 25.76 14.18
N LEU A 10 -19.85 26.95 14.30
CA LEU A 10 -18.94 27.34 15.36
C LEU A 10 -19.76 27.72 16.60
N ALA A 11 -19.50 27.11 17.75
CA ALA A 11 -19.68 27.74 19.07
C ALA A 11 -18.89 26.98 20.14
N GLY A 12 -18.20 27.74 21.00
CA GLY A 12 -17.24 27.26 21.98
C GLY A 12 -17.82 26.73 23.30
N ALA A 13 -16.87 26.37 24.17
CA ALA A 13 -16.99 26.07 25.60
C ALA A 13 -17.55 24.69 26.00
N GLY A 14 -16.66 23.71 26.05
CA GLY A 14 -16.85 22.41 26.69
C GLY A 14 -15.53 21.64 26.80
N PHE A 15 -14.57 22.18 27.55
CA PHE A 15 -13.37 21.43 27.95
C PHE A 15 -13.80 20.39 28.99
N LEU A 16 -14.13 19.17 28.52
CA LEU A 16 -14.11 17.87 29.22
C LEU A 16 -14.90 16.88 28.34
N CYS A 17 -14.21 15.90 27.73
CA CYS A 17 -14.72 14.86 26.81
C CYS A 17 -14.60 15.09 25.27
N GLY A 18 -13.73 16.02 24.82
CA GLY A 18 -13.44 16.18 23.38
C GLY A 18 -12.50 15.11 22.79
N CYS A 19 -11.56 14.58 23.56
CA CYS A 19 -10.49 13.72 23.03
C CYS A 19 -10.91 12.29 22.63
N ALA A 20 -12.07 11.80 23.10
CA ALA A 20 -12.56 10.47 22.76
C ALA A 20 -13.49 10.52 21.52
N ALA A 21 -14.32 11.55 21.42
CA ALA A 21 -15.18 11.79 20.26
C ALA A 21 -14.35 12.14 19.01
N ASP A 22 -13.33 12.99 19.17
CA ASP A 22 -12.41 13.35 18.08
C ASP A 22 -11.62 12.13 17.58
N ARG A 23 -11.15 11.27 18.48
CA ARG A 23 -10.50 10.00 18.12
C ARG A 23 -11.43 9.01 17.43
N ARG A 24 -12.70 8.94 17.83
CA ARG A 24 -13.69 8.08 17.17
C ARG A 24 -13.99 8.58 15.76
N GLN A 25 -14.20 9.88 15.59
CA GLN A 25 -14.41 10.49 14.28
C GLN A 25 -13.18 10.33 13.38
N ALA A 26 -11.98 10.53 13.93
CA ALA A 26 -10.72 10.29 13.22
C ALA A 26 -10.58 8.82 12.79
N ALA A 27 -10.95 7.85 13.63
CA ALA A 27 -10.99 6.44 13.27
C ALA A 27 -12.03 6.13 12.17
N GLU A 28 -13.19 6.78 12.20
CA GLU A 28 -14.21 6.64 11.15
C GLU A 28 -13.73 7.19 9.81
N ILE A 29 -12.94 8.27 9.80
CA ILE A 29 -12.37 8.86 8.59
C ILE A 29 -11.10 8.10 8.18
N PHE A 30 -10.02 8.26 8.95
CA PHE A 30 -8.68 7.79 8.61
C PHE A 30 -8.55 6.27 8.67
N GLY A 31 -9.35 5.60 9.50
CA GLY A 31 -9.41 4.14 9.56
C GLY A 31 -10.19 3.50 8.41
N ASN A 32 -10.81 4.29 7.52
CA ASN A 32 -11.52 3.80 6.33
C ASN A 32 -10.98 4.42 5.02
N MET A 33 -9.80 5.06 5.08
CA MET A 33 -9.16 5.70 3.93
C MET A 33 -8.21 4.76 3.18
N THR A 34 -7.86 5.16 1.95
CA THR A 34 -6.82 4.52 1.15
C THR A 34 -5.48 5.22 1.34
N TYR A 35 -4.46 4.43 1.68
CA TYR A 35 -3.06 4.83 1.77
C TYR A 35 -2.26 4.18 0.63
N TYR A 36 -1.13 4.78 0.28
CA TYR A 36 -0.17 4.22 -0.66
C TYR A 36 0.99 3.68 0.15
N VAL A 37 1.10 2.36 0.17
CA VAL A 37 1.94 1.58 1.09
C VAL A 37 3.11 0.94 0.34
N GLY A 38 4.21 0.63 1.05
CA GLY A 38 5.45 0.14 0.44
C GLY A 38 6.55 1.21 0.34
N ASN A 39 7.40 1.14 -0.68
CA ASN A 39 8.56 2.02 -0.85
C ASN A 39 8.58 2.73 -2.22
N GLU A 40 9.60 3.54 -2.47
CA GLU A 40 9.76 4.32 -3.71
C GLU A 40 9.79 3.48 -4.99
N HIS A 41 10.13 2.20 -4.90
CA HIS A 41 10.16 1.27 -6.04
C HIS A 41 8.88 0.44 -6.18
N PHE A 42 8.14 0.27 -5.07
CA PHE A 42 6.93 -0.56 -5.01
C PHE A 42 5.90 0.10 -4.10
N ALA A 43 4.95 0.83 -4.72
CA ALA A 43 3.83 1.43 -4.02
C ALA A 43 2.50 0.79 -4.46
N GLU A 44 1.65 0.43 -3.51
CA GLU A 44 0.31 -0.10 -3.77
C GLU A 44 -0.76 0.59 -2.92
N PRO A 45 -2.00 0.70 -3.39
CA PRO A 45 -3.07 1.24 -2.57
C PRO A 45 -3.56 0.20 -1.54
N ALA A 46 -3.61 0.58 -0.27
CA ALA A 46 -4.24 -0.16 0.81
C ALA A 46 -5.41 0.63 1.39
N THR A 47 -6.63 0.17 1.13
CA THR A 47 -7.85 0.73 1.73
C THR A 47 -8.09 0.09 3.08
N LEU A 48 -7.90 0.86 4.15
CA LEU A 48 -8.23 0.42 5.49
C LEU A 48 -9.75 0.21 5.60
N ARG A 49 -10.14 -0.76 6.41
CA ARG A 49 -11.51 -0.96 6.87
C ARG A 49 -11.44 -1.13 8.38
N GLU A 50 -12.17 -0.29 9.11
CA GLU A 50 -12.15 -0.32 10.58
C GLU A 50 -10.73 -0.24 11.16
N CYS A 51 -9.93 0.70 10.66
CA CYS A 51 -8.55 1.00 11.04
C CYS A 51 -7.47 0.02 10.56
N ALA A 52 -7.80 -1.00 9.77
CA ALA A 52 -6.80 -1.94 9.31
C ALA A 52 -7.02 -2.45 7.87
N TYR A 53 -5.92 -2.86 7.24
CA TYR A 53 -5.87 -3.58 5.97
C TYR A 53 -4.98 -4.79 6.15
N PHE A 54 -5.40 -5.92 5.58
CA PHE A 54 -4.70 -7.18 5.67
C PHE A 54 -4.63 -7.85 4.30
N SER A 55 -3.41 -8.23 3.90
CA SER A 55 -3.11 -9.13 2.80
C SER A 55 -2.15 -10.23 3.31
N PRO A 56 -1.89 -11.29 2.52
CA PRO A 56 -0.96 -12.35 2.94
C PRO A 56 0.46 -11.85 3.29
N PHE A 57 0.88 -10.73 2.71
CA PHE A 57 2.24 -10.21 2.84
C PHE A 57 2.31 -8.81 3.46
N LEU A 58 1.17 -8.19 3.77
CA LEU A 58 1.13 -6.83 4.28
C LEU A 58 -0.02 -6.64 5.25
N LYS A 59 0.30 -6.03 6.39
CA LYS A 59 -0.68 -5.49 7.32
C LYS A 59 -0.44 -4.00 7.45
N VAL A 60 -1.50 -3.23 7.38
CA VAL A 60 -1.47 -1.78 7.58
C VAL A 60 -2.50 -1.45 8.63
N TYR A 61 -2.15 -0.65 9.62
CA TYR A 61 -3.13 -0.18 10.59
C TYR A 61 -2.90 1.28 10.97
N TYR A 62 -4.00 1.95 11.31
CA TYR A 62 -4.01 3.33 11.77
C TYR A 62 -3.80 3.39 13.29
N GLU A 63 -2.80 4.14 13.74
CA GLU A 63 -2.34 4.16 15.15
C GLU A 63 -3.13 5.14 16.03
N ASN A 64 -4.21 5.74 15.50
CA ASN A 64 -5.00 6.76 16.22
C ASN A 64 -4.16 7.95 16.71
N LYS A 65 -3.10 8.29 15.94
CA LYS A 65 -2.24 9.46 16.11
C LYS A 65 -2.38 10.31 14.88
N PHE A 66 -2.83 11.55 15.07
CA PHE A 66 -3.06 12.47 13.97
C PHE A 66 -2.99 13.92 14.46
N VAL A 67 -2.80 14.81 13.50
CA VAL A 67 -2.97 16.25 13.67
C VAL A 67 -3.60 16.83 12.41
N TYR A 68 -4.35 17.91 12.58
CA TYR A 68 -4.86 18.70 11.47
C TYR A 68 -4.00 19.97 11.31
N GLY A 69 -3.80 20.43 10.08
CA GLY A 69 -3.06 21.64 9.76
C GLY A 69 -3.30 22.05 8.31
N ASP A 70 -2.85 23.22 7.89
CA ASP A 70 -2.77 23.58 6.47
C ASP A 70 -1.33 23.29 6.02
N PHE A 71 -1.11 22.12 5.42
CA PHE A 71 0.24 21.59 5.15
C PHE A 71 0.70 21.95 3.74
N ASN A 72 -0.22 22.19 2.80
CA ASN A 72 0.09 22.64 1.45
C ASN A 72 -0.13 24.15 1.23
N HIS A 73 -0.56 24.88 2.26
CA HIS A 73 -0.81 26.32 2.25
C HIS A 73 -1.92 26.76 1.28
N ASP A 74 -2.92 25.91 1.07
CA ASP A 74 -4.08 26.23 0.22
C ASP A 74 -5.26 26.85 1.00
N GLY A 75 -5.12 27.00 2.32
CA GLY A 75 -6.13 27.55 3.21
C GLY A 75 -7.19 26.54 3.65
N LEU A 76 -7.14 25.30 3.19
CA LEU A 76 -7.95 24.19 3.69
C LEU A 76 -7.22 23.46 4.81
N LYS A 77 -8.00 22.82 5.67
CA LYS A 77 -7.46 21.97 6.73
C LYS A 77 -7.19 20.58 6.17
N ASP A 78 -5.91 20.25 6.09
CA ASP A 78 -5.33 18.94 5.82
C ASP A 78 -5.18 18.11 7.10
N ALA A 79 -4.75 16.86 6.95
CA ALA A 79 -4.43 15.96 8.06
C ALA A 79 -3.07 15.30 7.88
N ALA A 80 -2.40 15.04 9.00
CA ALA A 80 -1.22 14.20 9.07
C ALA A 80 -1.48 13.07 10.05
N VAL A 81 -1.28 11.82 9.63
CA VAL A 81 -1.70 10.63 10.38
C VAL A 81 -0.58 9.60 10.44
N ILE A 82 -0.52 8.85 11.54
CA ILE A 82 0.43 7.74 11.67
C ILE A 82 -0.26 6.43 11.32
N THR A 83 0.33 5.71 10.36
CA THR A 83 0.03 4.31 10.10
C THR A 83 1.25 3.46 10.42
N VAL A 84 1.01 2.17 10.59
CA VAL A 84 2.06 1.17 10.77
C VAL A 84 1.94 0.13 9.68
N GLU A 85 3.07 -0.19 9.04
CA GLU A 85 3.17 -1.20 7.99
C GLU A 85 4.01 -2.39 8.47
N ASN A 86 3.45 -3.59 8.33
CA ASN A 86 4.14 -4.84 8.61
C ASN A 86 4.11 -5.71 7.35
N THR A 87 5.26 -5.87 6.71
CA THR A 87 5.44 -6.65 5.47
C THR A 87 5.79 -8.13 5.73
N GLY A 88 5.52 -8.62 6.94
CA GLY A 88 5.95 -9.92 7.44
C GLY A 88 7.23 -9.85 8.28
N GLY A 89 7.50 -10.92 9.04
CA GLY A 89 8.59 -10.95 10.02
C GLY A 89 8.23 -10.22 11.32
N ASN A 90 9.22 -9.57 11.94
CA ASN A 90 9.10 -8.92 13.26
C ASN A 90 9.23 -7.38 13.19
N ALA A 91 9.10 -6.78 12.00
CA ALA A 91 9.25 -5.34 11.80
C ALA A 91 7.88 -4.66 11.70
N ASP A 92 7.74 -3.51 12.36
CA ASP A 92 6.55 -2.66 12.33
C ASP A 92 6.99 -1.24 11.96
N TRP A 93 6.85 -0.88 10.69
CA TRP A 93 7.33 0.40 10.17
C TRP A 93 6.33 1.52 10.46
N TYR A 94 6.72 2.46 11.30
CA TYR A 94 5.90 3.63 11.61
C TYR A 94 6.08 4.70 10.53
N ILE A 95 4.96 5.18 10.00
CA ILE A 95 4.95 6.08 8.85
C ILE A 95 4.04 7.26 9.14
N LEU A 96 4.56 8.46 8.91
CA LEU A 96 3.78 9.69 8.87
C LEU A 96 3.21 9.88 7.47
N ASN A 97 1.89 10.00 7.35
CA ASN A 97 1.20 10.22 6.08
C ASN A 97 0.58 11.62 6.06
N PHE A 98 0.82 12.38 5.00
CA PHE A 98 0.15 13.63 4.68
C PHE A 98 -1.06 13.38 3.79
N LEU A 99 -2.22 13.78 4.30
CA LEU A 99 -3.52 13.69 3.67
C LEU A 99 -4.00 15.09 3.31
N ILE A 100 -3.93 15.42 2.03
CA ILE A 100 -4.27 16.76 1.54
C ILE A 100 -5.75 16.82 1.21
N ASN A 101 -6.41 17.87 1.68
CA ASN A 101 -7.82 18.12 1.47
C ASN A 101 -8.04 18.79 0.11
N ASP A 102 -8.77 18.15 -0.79
CA ASP A 102 -9.07 18.70 -2.13
C ASP A 102 -10.33 19.60 -2.15
N GLY A 103 -10.86 19.93 -0.98
CA GLY A 103 -12.13 20.65 -0.79
C GLY A 103 -13.36 19.74 -0.73
N LYS A 104 -13.21 18.43 -0.97
CA LYS A 104 -14.27 17.42 -0.85
C LYS A 104 -13.89 16.31 0.11
N THR A 105 -12.64 15.86 0.07
CA THR A 105 -12.16 14.74 0.87
C THR A 105 -10.65 14.83 1.08
N PHE A 106 -10.13 13.96 1.95
CA PHE A 106 -8.71 13.79 2.16
C PHE A 106 -8.14 12.80 1.13
N ILE A 107 -7.02 13.17 0.52
CA ILE A 107 -6.28 12.33 -0.42
C ILE A 107 -4.87 12.12 0.15
N HIS A 108 -4.46 10.86 0.30
CA HIS A 108 -3.08 10.56 0.66
C HIS A 108 -2.12 11.03 -0.46
N LYS A 109 -1.19 11.93 -0.12
CA LYS A 109 -0.25 12.53 -1.08
C LYS A 109 1.21 12.23 -0.79
N ALA A 110 1.60 12.11 0.47
CA ALA A 110 3.00 11.87 0.82
C ALA A 110 3.12 11.09 2.12
N ARG A 111 4.24 10.38 2.28
CA ARG A 111 4.59 9.59 3.44
C ARG A 111 6.03 9.88 3.87
N ARG A 112 6.34 9.75 5.15
CA ARG A 112 7.70 9.80 5.69
C ARG A 112 7.87 8.62 6.64
N GLU A 113 8.86 7.79 6.38
CA GLU A 113 9.24 6.73 7.31
C GLU A 113 9.81 7.38 8.57
N LEU A 114 9.33 6.93 9.72
CA LEU A 114 9.78 7.40 11.02
C LEU A 114 10.87 6.48 11.54
N ASP A 115 10.54 5.21 11.75
CA ASP A 115 11.46 4.13 12.11
C ASP A 115 10.73 2.78 12.17
N ASP A 116 11.48 1.68 12.19
CA ASP A 116 10.99 0.36 12.63
C ASP A 116 10.72 0.41 14.14
N ARG A 117 9.50 0.07 14.57
CA ARG A 117 9.04 0.03 15.97
C ARG A 117 9.25 1.33 16.74
N ALA A 118 9.10 2.46 16.06
CA ALA A 118 9.13 3.77 16.69
C ALA A 118 8.13 3.85 17.86
N ILE A 119 8.52 4.49 18.96
CA ILE A 119 7.59 4.75 20.08
C ILE A 119 7.12 6.19 20.02
N ILE A 120 5.91 6.41 19.51
CA ILE A 120 5.33 7.77 19.35
C ILE A 120 4.78 8.29 20.68
N ARG A 121 5.50 9.24 21.30
CA ARG A 121 5.07 9.91 22.54
C ARG A 121 4.04 11.00 22.27
N GLY A 122 4.26 11.80 21.22
CA GLY A 122 3.39 12.92 20.88
C GLY A 122 3.48 13.29 19.41
N ILE A 123 2.38 13.83 18.89
CA ILE A 123 2.30 14.44 17.57
C ILE A 123 1.64 15.80 17.73
N GLY A 124 2.21 16.82 17.09
CA GLY A 124 1.76 18.20 17.13
C GLY A 124 1.87 18.85 15.75
N GLN A 125 1.21 19.99 15.59
CA GLN A 125 1.30 20.81 14.39
C GLN A 125 1.50 22.27 14.79
N GLU A 126 2.38 22.95 14.06
CA GLU A 126 2.60 24.39 14.18
C GLU A 126 3.11 24.91 12.83
N GLU A 127 2.55 26.03 12.35
CA GLU A 127 2.99 26.72 11.12
C GLU A 127 3.12 25.82 9.88
N GLY A 128 2.16 24.92 9.67
CA GLY A 128 2.17 24.01 8.51
C GLY A 128 3.20 22.87 8.62
N LYS A 129 3.78 22.64 9.80
CA LYS A 129 4.75 21.58 10.06
C LYS A 129 4.25 20.61 11.12
N VAL A 130 4.63 19.35 10.98
CA VAL A 130 4.30 18.28 11.93
C VAL A 130 5.50 18.03 12.83
N TYR A 131 5.27 18.06 14.13
CA TYR A 131 6.27 17.77 15.15
C TYR A 131 5.97 16.41 15.76
N ILE A 132 6.96 15.52 15.80
CA ILE A 132 6.82 14.19 16.38
C ILE A 132 7.86 14.00 17.47
N ASP A 133 7.37 13.78 18.69
CA ASP A 133 8.15 13.33 19.84
C ASP A 133 8.12 11.81 19.88
N MET A 134 9.28 11.16 19.70
CA MET A 134 9.36 9.71 19.57
C MET A 134 10.71 9.13 19.98
N TYR A 135 10.73 7.81 20.20
CA TYR A 135 11.95 7.03 20.28
C TYR A 135 12.19 6.31 18.95
N ILE A 136 13.40 6.41 18.43
CA ILE A 136 13.88 5.72 17.23
C ILE A 136 15.17 4.94 17.53
N HIS A 137 15.53 4.02 16.64
CA HIS A 137 16.73 3.24 16.75
C HIS A 137 17.98 4.11 16.55
N GLN A 138 19.04 3.76 17.26
CA GLN A 138 20.39 4.28 17.06
C GLN A 138 21.39 3.14 16.90
N GLU A 139 22.61 3.49 16.52
CA GLU A 139 23.70 2.52 16.46
C GLU A 139 23.87 1.83 17.82
N GLY A 140 23.93 0.49 17.80
CA GLY A 140 24.03 -0.32 19.01
C GLY A 140 22.68 -0.76 19.61
N ASP A 141 21.54 -0.23 19.13
CA ASP A 141 20.25 -0.77 19.53
C ASP A 141 20.11 -2.20 19.02
N CYS A 142 19.72 -3.10 19.92
CA CYS A 142 19.28 -4.42 19.48
C CYS A 142 18.00 -4.24 18.67
N ARG A 143 17.76 -5.13 17.69
CA ARG A 143 16.52 -5.16 16.91
C ARG A 143 15.29 -5.51 17.76
N GLY A 144 15.20 -5.13 19.04
CA GLY A 144 14.09 -5.36 19.94
C GLY A 144 13.34 -4.08 20.32
N GLY A 145 13.99 -2.92 20.30
CA GLY A 145 13.30 -1.65 20.49
C GLY A 145 14.23 -0.42 20.50
N PRO A 146 13.69 0.75 20.10
CA PRO A 146 14.44 1.99 19.96
C PRO A 146 14.79 2.64 21.30
N THR A 147 15.98 3.26 21.41
CA THR A 147 16.40 3.98 22.63
C THR A 147 16.66 5.47 22.44
N LYS A 148 16.82 5.95 21.20
CA LYS A 148 17.13 7.36 20.93
C LYS A 148 15.87 8.21 20.96
N HIS A 149 15.75 9.07 21.96
CA HIS A 149 14.68 10.08 22.02
C HIS A 149 14.96 11.24 21.05
N VAL A 150 14.00 11.55 20.18
CA VAL A 150 14.08 12.64 19.21
C VAL A 150 12.78 13.45 19.17
N LYS A 151 12.91 14.71 18.73
CA LYS A 151 11.79 15.56 18.34
C LYS A 151 12.03 16.02 16.91
N ASN A 152 11.44 15.32 15.96
CA ASN A 152 11.64 15.60 14.54
C ASN A 152 10.52 16.51 14.01
N VAL A 153 10.87 17.30 12.99
CA VAL A 153 9.96 18.18 12.28
C VAL A 153 9.81 17.69 10.86
N TYR A 154 8.58 17.60 10.38
CA TYR A 154 8.24 17.13 9.04
C TYR A 154 7.40 18.18 8.34
N GLU A 155 7.70 18.41 7.07
CA GLU A 155 7.01 19.36 6.21
C GLU A 155 6.50 18.64 4.97
N TYR A 156 5.32 19.03 4.49
CA TYR A 156 4.81 18.54 3.23
C TYR A 156 5.49 19.29 2.09
N THR A 157 6.39 18.61 1.38
CA THR A 157 7.19 19.20 0.29
C THR A 157 6.58 18.95 -1.09
N GLY A 158 5.30 18.57 -1.15
CA GLY A 158 4.62 18.10 -2.35
C GLY A 158 4.31 16.60 -2.32
N PRO A 159 3.53 16.12 -3.31
CA PRO A 159 3.16 14.73 -3.37
C PRO A 159 4.39 13.88 -3.62
N ASP A 160 4.45 12.73 -2.98
CA ASP A 160 5.44 11.73 -3.34
C ASP A 160 5.15 11.22 -4.75
N THR A 161 6.17 10.73 -5.42
CA THR A 161 6.05 10.20 -6.79
C THR A 161 5.28 8.88 -6.86
N PHE A 162 4.77 8.37 -5.74
CA PHE A 162 3.93 7.18 -5.65
C PHE A 162 2.74 7.28 -6.59
N GLY A 163 2.73 6.46 -7.64
CA GLY A 163 1.63 6.51 -8.60
C GLY A 163 1.46 7.86 -9.30
N LEU A 164 2.37 8.84 -9.12
CA LEU A 164 2.46 9.98 -10.04
C LEU A 164 2.86 9.50 -11.42
N GLU A 165 3.54 8.36 -11.54
CA GLU A 165 3.59 7.61 -12.78
C GLU A 165 2.18 7.40 -13.39
N LYS A 166 1.22 6.86 -12.62
CA LYS A 166 -0.16 6.65 -13.10
C LYS A 166 -0.92 7.95 -13.42
N GLU A 167 -0.68 9.05 -12.69
CA GLU A 167 -1.31 10.35 -12.98
C GLU A 167 -0.62 11.11 -14.12
N MET A 168 0.70 10.96 -14.29
CA MET A 168 1.45 11.43 -15.45
C MET A 168 0.98 10.70 -16.72
N TRP A 169 0.72 9.39 -16.64
CA TRP A 169 0.21 8.59 -17.76
C TRP A 169 -1.27 8.85 -18.10
N LYS A 170 -2.08 9.34 -17.15
CA LYS A 170 -3.51 9.62 -17.42
C LYS A 170 -3.72 10.76 -18.41
N ASN A 171 -2.78 11.69 -18.51
CA ASN A 171 -2.88 12.87 -19.38
C ASN A 171 -1.85 12.86 -20.52
N ASP A 172 -1.08 11.78 -20.68
CA ASP A 172 -0.21 11.59 -21.83
C ASP A 172 -0.97 10.84 -22.94
N PRO A 173 -1.36 11.52 -24.04
CA PRO A 173 -2.05 10.86 -25.15
C PRO A 173 -1.20 9.79 -25.86
N SER A 174 0.10 9.67 -25.54
CA SER A 174 0.96 8.58 -26.02
C SER A 174 0.86 7.30 -25.18
N PHE A 175 0.23 7.35 -23.99
CA PHE A 175 0.11 6.19 -23.11
C PHE A 175 -1.22 5.46 -23.31
N TYR A 176 -1.16 4.26 -23.89
CA TYR A 176 -2.32 3.40 -24.11
C TYR A 176 -2.36 2.27 -23.07
N LYS A 177 -3.34 2.30 -22.17
CA LYS A 177 -3.70 1.14 -21.34
C LYS A 177 -4.83 0.37 -22.03
N PRO A 178 -4.64 -0.92 -22.40
CA PRO A 178 -5.72 -1.70 -22.98
C PRO A 178 -6.89 -1.87 -22.00
N LYS A 179 -8.12 -1.83 -22.54
CA LYS A 179 -9.36 -1.91 -21.74
C LYS A 179 -9.41 -3.14 -20.82
N ASN A 180 -8.84 -4.25 -21.28
CA ASN A 180 -8.87 -5.53 -20.57
C ASN A 180 -7.54 -5.84 -19.83
N GLY A 181 -6.70 -4.82 -19.61
CA GLY A 181 -5.37 -4.98 -19.03
C GLY A 181 -4.29 -5.34 -20.06
N PHE A 182 -3.02 -5.28 -19.64
CA PHE A 182 -1.89 -5.62 -20.51
C PHE A 182 -1.76 -7.12 -20.78
N VAL A 183 -2.46 -7.97 -20.01
CA VAL A 183 -2.55 -9.42 -20.24
C VAL A 183 -4.02 -9.78 -20.49
N PRO A 184 -4.60 -9.40 -21.64
CA PRO A 184 -6.05 -9.40 -21.83
C PRO A 184 -6.66 -10.80 -22.01
N ASP A 185 -5.86 -11.80 -22.33
CA ASP A 185 -6.32 -13.15 -22.68
C ASP A 185 -5.32 -14.24 -22.26
N GLU A 186 -5.79 -15.49 -22.31
CA GLU A 186 -5.02 -16.70 -21.99
C GLU A 186 -3.76 -16.80 -22.85
N THR A 187 -3.85 -16.48 -24.14
CA THR A 187 -2.71 -16.58 -25.06
C THR A 187 -1.57 -15.64 -24.66
N THR A 188 -1.91 -14.43 -24.23
CA THR A 188 -0.94 -13.45 -23.73
C THR A 188 -0.34 -13.90 -22.41
N ALA A 189 -1.17 -14.41 -21.49
CA ALA A 189 -0.71 -14.93 -20.20
C ALA A 189 0.28 -16.09 -20.37
N ILE A 190 -0.01 -17.04 -21.27
CA ILE A 190 0.87 -18.18 -21.55
C ILE A 190 2.22 -17.70 -22.12
N LYS A 191 2.22 -16.75 -23.06
CA LYS A 191 3.49 -16.22 -23.62
C LYS A 191 4.36 -15.54 -22.57
N ILE A 192 3.77 -14.77 -21.66
CA ILE A 192 4.48 -14.13 -20.54
C ILE A 192 5.01 -15.21 -19.59
N ALA A 193 4.18 -16.18 -19.24
CA ALA A 193 4.57 -17.31 -18.40
C ALA A 193 5.76 -18.07 -18.98
N GLU A 194 5.73 -18.44 -20.26
CA GLU A 194 6.82 -19.16 -20.91
C GLU A 194 8.13 -18.36 -20.89
N ALA A 195 8.08 -17.05 -21.15
CA ALA A 195 9.26 -16.19 -21.10
C ALA A 195 9.89 -16.14 -19.70
N ILE A 196 9.06 -15.94 -18.67
CA ILE A 196 9.52 -15.87 -17.28
C ILE A 196 10.01 -17.23 -16.78
N LEU A 197 9.24 -18.29 -17.00
CA LEU A 197 9.62 -19.64 -16.58
C LEU A 197 10.91 -20.10 -17.29
N THR A 198 11.13 -19.70 -18.54
CA THR A 198 12.36 -20.01 -19.28
C THR A 198 13.56 -19.32 -18.65
N ALA A 199 13.42 -18.05 -18.26
CA ALA A 199 14.47 -17.34 -17.55
C ALA A 199 14.81 -17.95 -16.18
N VAL A 200 13.80 -18.50 -15.47
CA VAL A 200 13.97 -19.07 -14.14
C VAL A 200 14.48 -20.52 -14.17
N TYR A 201 13.97 -21.34 -15.09
CA TYR A 201 14.16 -22.80 -15.10
C TYR A 201 14.90 -23.35 -16.32
N GLY A 202 15.15 -22.51 -17.33
CA GLY A 202 15.76 -22.90 -18.59
C GLY A 202 14.77 -23.52 -19.59
N GLU A 203 15.12 -23.42 -20.88
CA GLU A 203 14.25 -23.86 -21.99
C GLU A 203 13.89 -25.34 -21.92
N GLN A 204 14.83 -26.21 -21.54
CA GLN A 204 14.59 -27.66 -21.50
C GLN A 204 13.43 -27.99 -20.54
N LYS A 205 13.47 -27.45 -19.32
CA LYS A 205 12.44 -27.73 -18.31
C LYS A 205 11.08 -27.14 -18.70
N VAL A 206 11.05 -25.97 -19.33
CA VAL A 206 9.80 -25.35 -19.79
C VAL A 206 9.20 -26.10 -20.98
N ASN A 207 10.02 -26.60 -21.90
CA ASN A 207 9.55 -27.39 -23.03
C ASN A 207 8.89 -28.72 -22.59
N GLU A 208 9.37 -29.32 -21.50
CA GLU A 208 8.77 -30.53 -20.92
C GLU A 208 7.39 -30.30 -20.31
N GLN A 209 7.04 -29.04 -20.02
CA GLN A 209 5.80 -28.62 -19.36
C GLN A 209 4.69 -28.26 -20.36
N ARG A 210 4.94 -28.38 -21.67
CA ARG A 210 3.94 -28.13 -22.70
C ARG A 210 2.98 -29.33 -22.87
N PRO A 211 1.68 -29.07 -23.13
CA PRO A 211 1.06 -27.76 -23.31
C PRO A 211 0.78 -27.04 -21.99
N PHE A 212 0.84 -25.70 -22.02
CA PHE A 212 0.38 -24.85 -20.95
C PHE A 212 -1.11 -24.51 -21.12
N SER A 213 -1.81 -24.31 -20.01
CA SER A 213 -3.16 -23.74 -19.97
C SER A 213 -3.21 -22.56 -19.00
N ALA A 214 -4.13 -21.61 -19.22
CA ALA A 214 -4.35 -20.52 -18.28
C ALA A 214 -5.82 -20.31 -17.94
N ASP A 215 -6.10 -20.18 -16.64
CA ASP A 215 -7.42 -19.78 -16.15
C ASP A 215 -7.33 -18.40 -15.51
N SER A 216 -8.33 -17.56 -15.75
CA SER A 216 -8.47 -16.27 -15.05
C SER A 216 -9.46 -16.38 -13.91
N PHE A 217 -9.06 -15.91 -12.73
CA PHE A 217 -9.94 -15.72 -11.57
C PHE A 217 -9.53 -14.48 -10.79
N MET A 218 -10.49 -13.59 -10.50
CA MET A 218 -10.27 -12.34 -9.76
C MET A 218 -9.11 -11.50 -10.34
N ASP A 219 -9.11 -11.27 -11.65
CA ASP A 219 -8.10 -10.49 -12.40
C ASP A 219 -6.66 -11.05 -12.32
N ILE A 220 -6.53 -12.34 -12.01
CA ILE A 220 -5.25 -13.06 -11.99
C ILE A 220 -5.32 -14.23 -12.96
N TRP A 221 -4.37 -14.28 -13.90
CA TRP A 221 -4.10 -15.45 -14.72
C TRP A 221 -3.26 -16.44 -13.94
N THR A 222 -3.76 -17.66 -13.80
CA THR A 222 -2.97 -18.80 -13.31
C THR A 222 -2.61 -19.68 -14.49
N VAL A 223 -1.34 -19.66 -14.89
CA VAL A 223 -0.82 -20.51 -15.96
C VAL A 223 -0.23 -21.78 -15.36
N ARG A 224 -0.62 -22.94 -15.90
CA ARG A 224 -0.16 -24.26 -15.44
C ARG A 224 0.49 -25.03 -16.59
N GLY A 225 1.66 -25.61 -16.31
CA GLY A 225 2.32 -26.58 -17.18
C GLY A 225 1.76 -27.98 -16.98
N SER A 226 1.78 -28.80 -18.03
CA SER A 226 1.39 -30.20 -17.95
C SER A 226 2.41 -31.01 -17.15
N SER A 227 1.98 -31.66 -16.06
CA SER A 227 2.81 -32.64 -15.35
C SER A 227 2.65 -34.02 -15.98
N LYS A 228 3.76 -34.71 -16.26
CA LYS A 228 3.74 -36.13 -16.74
C LYS A 228 3.63 -37.13 -15.59
N CYS A 229 3.13 -36.69 -14.44
CA CYS A 229 3.31 -37.37 -13.16
C CYS A 229 2.13 -38.22 -12.70
N SER A 230 1.08 -38.39 -13.53
CA SER A 230 -0.10 -39.17 -13.16
C SER A 230 0.25 -40.58 -12.66
N GLY A 231 0.02 -40.83 -11.37
CA GLY A 231 0.18 -42.15 -10.74
C GLY A 231 1.56 -42.46 -10.13
N VAL A 232 2.51 -41.52 -10.09
CA VAL A 232 3.87 -41.77 -9.57
C VAL A 232 4.13 -41.03 -8.25
N LYS A 233 4.46 -41.78 -7.19
CA LYS A 233 4.66 -41.24 -5.82
C LYS A 233 5.88 -40.31 -5.66
N GLN A 234 6.85 -40.39 -6.56
CA GLN A 234 8.01 -39.50 -6.63
C GLN A 234 8.18 -39.04 -8.07
N CYS A 235 7.73 -37.82 -8.37
CA CYS A 235 7.92 -37.21 -9.68
C CYS A 235 8.77 -35.95 -9.55
N SER A 236 9.88 -35.92 -10.27
CA SER A 236 10.76 -34.76 -10.39
C SER A 236 10.22 -33.68 -11.33
N ASN A 237 9.13 -33.96 -12.07
CA ASN A 237 8.57 -33.09 -13.11
C ASN A 237 7.16 -32.56 -12.79
N LYS A 238 6.98 -32.08 -11.56
CA LYS A 238 5.74 -31.43 -11.10
C LYS A 238 5.40 -30.23 -12.00
N GLY A 239 4.11 -30.00 -12.22
CA GLY A 239 3.61 -28.93 -13.09
C GLY A 239 4.09 -27.56 -12.59
N LEU A 240 4.65 -26.72 -13.46
CA LEU A 240 4.99 -25.34 -13.11
C LEU A 240 3.71 -24.51 -13.05
N ILE A 241 3.59 -23.66 -12.04
CA ILE A 241 2.45 -22.75 -11.87
C ILE A 241 2.98 -21.33 -11.73
N ILE A 242 2.40 -20.38 -12.45
CA ILE A 242 2.71 -18.95 -12.35
C ILE A 242 1.43 -18.11 -12.30
N GLY A 243 1.37 -17.21 -11.33
CA GLY A 243 0.30 -16.22 -11.19
C GLY A 243 0.69 -14.89 -11.80
N ILE A 244 -0.13 -14.34 -12.69
CA ILE A 244 0.13 -13.10 -13.43
C ILE A 244 -1.07 -12.17 -13.28
N GLN A 245 -0.83 -10.92 -12.86
CA GLN A 245 -1.88 -9.92 -12.75
C GLN A 245 -2.33 -9.46 -14.13
N GLN A 246 -3.65 -9.54 -14.41
CA GLN A 246 -4.23 -9.20 -15.71
C GLN A 246 -3.99 -7.73 -16.10
N ALA A 247 -4.05 -6.84 -15.11
CA ALA A 247 -4.05 -5.40 -15.32
C ALA A 247 -2.74 -4.87 -15.92
N ASP A 248 -1.60 -5.39 -15.48
CA ASP A 248 -0.25 -4.85 -15.74
C ASP A 248 0.84 -5.91 -15.95
N GLY A 249 0.52 -7.20 -15.87
CA GLY A 249 1.47 -8.30 -16.08
C GLY A 249 2.39 -8.57 -14.89
N LYS A 250 2.12 -8.00 -13.70
CA LYS A 250 2.91 -8.29 -12.50
C LYS A 250 2.91 -9.80 -12.20
N ILE A 251 4.11 -10.35 -11.97
CA ILE A 251 4.27 -11.75 -11.54
C ILE A 251 4.00 -11.82 -10.04
N LEU A 252 2.95 -12.54 -9.63
CA LEU A 252 2.50 -12.63 -8.24
C LEU A 252 3.07 -13.85 -7.53
N SER A 253 3.31 -14.94 -8.26
CA SER A 253 3.82 -16.19 -7.68
C SER A 253 4.43 -17.09 -8.76
N ILE A 254 5.42 -17.89 -8.37
CA ILE A 254 5.94 -19.02 -9.14
C ILE A 254 6.04 -20.20 -8.19
N SER A 255 5.46 -21.34 -8.55
CA SER A 255 5.45 -22.56 -7.72
C SER A 255 5.41 -23.83 -8.57
N HIS A 256 5.40 -24.98 -7.89
CA HIS A 256 5.19 -26.30 -8.48
C HIS A 256 3.88 -26.88 -7.99
N GLU A 257 3.23 -27.73 -8.80
CA GLU A 257 2.08 -28.54 -8.42
C GLU A 257 2.42 -29.45 -7.22
N ASN A 258 1.51 -29.51 -6.24
CA ASN A 258 1.73 -30.23 -4.98
C ASN A 258 1.76 -31.74 -5.15
#